data_AF-A0A7D5RPS0-F1
#
_entry.id   AF-A0A7D5RPS0-F1
#
_cell.length_a   1.000
_cell.length_b   1.000
_cell.length_c   1.000
_cell.angle_alpha   90.00
_cell.angle_beta   90.00
_cell.angle_gamma   90.00
#
_symmetry.space_group_name_H-M   'P 1'
#
loop_
_entity.id
_entity.type
_entity.pdbx_description
1 polymer ?
#
loop_
_entity_poly.entity_id
_entity_poly.type
_entity_poly.pdbx_seq_one_letter_code
_entity_poly.pdbx_strand_id
1 'polypeptide(L)'
;MVRKEEEEQRKLADKFHQAVVNAEVKECQELISKGFKPSIENFIVAVSSHRRDQNQFDLLELLMKQPGIGVNVRDRGGHLPLEYPIEKFNPEILEWLIKKGADTTQNRLDLPLF
;
A
#
# COMPACT_ATOMS: atom_id res chain seq x y z
N MET A 1 -21.32 20.74 -13.83
CA MET A 1 -20.04 20.19 -14.33
C MET A 1 -19.30 19.43 -13.23
N VAL A 2 -19.07 20.01 -12.04
CA VAL A 2 -18.33 19.39 -10.91
C VAL A 2 -18.70 17.93 -10.57
N ARG A 3 -20.00 17.58 -10.50
CA ARG A 3 -20.44 16.22 -10.12
C ARG A 3 -19.99 15.11 -11.07
N LYS A 4 -19.81 15.40 -12.36
CA LYS A 4 -19.41 14.38 -13.35
C LYS A 4 -17.92 14.05 -13.25
N GLU A 5 -17.08 15.07 -13.05
CA GLU A 5 -15.62 14.91 -12.90
C GLU A 5 -15.28 14.19 -11.59
N GLU A 6 -15.97 14.51 -10.48
CA GLU A 6 -15.82 13.79 -9.20
C GLU A 6 -16.22 12.32 -9.32
N GLU A 7 -17.30 12.02 -10.05
CA GLU A 7 -17.78 10.65 -10.25
C GLU A 7 -16.81 9.83 -11.13
N GLU A 8 -16.20 10.45 -12.14
CA GLU A 8 -15.17 9.82 -12.97
C GLU A 8 -13.89 9.53 -12.18
N GLN A 9 -13.43 10.47 -11.35
CA GLN A 9 -12.28 10.26 -10.47
C GLN A 9 -12.54 9.15 -9.45
N ARG A 10 -13.74 9.09 -8.88
CA ARG A 10 -14.14 8.02 -7.97
C ARG A 10 -14.15 6.66 -8.66
N LYS A 11 -14.74 6.55 -9.86
CA LYS A 11 -14.70 5.31 -10.65
C LYS A 11 -13.27 4.86 -10.96
N LEU A 12 -12.38 5.81 -11.23
CA LEU A 12 -10.98 5.53 -11.47
C LEU A 12 -10.27 5.01 -10.20
N ALA A 13 -10.57 5.60 -9.03
CA ALA A 13 -10.04 5.15 -7.75
C ALA A 13 -10.54 3.75 -7.39
N ASP A 14 -11.83 3.46 -7.60
CA ASP A 14 -12.42 2.14 -7.38
C ASP A 14 -11.76 1.10 -8.30
N LYS A 15 -11.54 1.47 -9.57
CA LYS A 15 -10.85 0.62 -10.54
C LYS A 15 -9.41 0.32 -10.12
N PHE A 16 -8.66 1.33 -9.68
CA PHE A 16 -7.30 1.15 -9.18
C PHE A 16 -7.27 0.26 -7.93
N HIS A 17 -8.21 0.47 -7.00
CA HIS A 17 -8.34 -0.35 -5.81
C HIS A 17 -8.58 -1.82 -6.17
N GLN A 18 -9.45 -2.10 -7.14
CA GLN A 18 -9.70 -3.47 -7.60
C GLN A 18 -8.45 -4.11 -8.22
N ALA A 19 -7.71 -3.38 -9.06
CA ALA A 19 -6.48 -3.86 -9.66
C ALA A 19 -5.42 -4.23 -8.59
N VAL A 20 -5.33 -3.44 -7.52
CA VAL A 20 -4.43 -3.70 -6.37
C VAL A 20 -4.85 -4.99 -5.64
N VAL A 21 -6.15 -5.18 -5.35
CA VAL A 21 -6.66 -6.39 -4.68
C VAL A 21 -6.39 -7.65 -5.51
N ASN A 22 -6.49 -7.53 -6.83
CA ASN A 22 -6.23 -8.62 -7.76
C ASN A 22 -4.74 -8.85 -8.05
N ALA A 23 -3.85 -8.00 -7.54
CA ALA A 23 -2.42 -7.98 -7.87
C ALA A 23 -2.14 -7.84 -9.39
N GLU A 24 -2.96 -7.05 -10.09
CA GLU A 24 -2.84 -6.77 -11.51
C GLU A 24 -1.80 -5.66 -11.74
N VAL A 25 -0.51 -6.03 -11.64
CA VAL A 25 0.63 -5.10 -11.74
C VAL A 25 0.59 -4.24 -13.00
N LYS A 26 0.26 -4.85 -14.16
CA LYS A 26 0.19 -4.14 -15.44
C LYS A 26 -0.88 -3.05 -15.44
N GLU A 27 -2.06 -3.35 -14.92
CA GLU A 27 -3.16 -2.39 -14.85
C GLU A 27 -2.85 -1.26 -13.87
N CYS A 28 -2.24 -1.58 -12.72
CA CYS A 28 -1.75 -0.58 -11.79
C CYS A 28 -0.71 0.34 -12.45
N GLN A 29 0.23 -0.22 -13.22
CA GLN A 29 1.25 0.54 -13.93
C GLN A 29 0.66 1.46 -15.00
N GLU A 30 -0.32 0.97 -15.77
CA GLU A 30 -1.03 1.77 -16.78
C GLU A 30 -1.79 2.95 -16.15
N LEU A 31 -2.49 2.70 -15.03
CA LEU A 31 -3.24 3.74 -14.33
C LEU A 31 -2.31 4.81 -13.75
N ILE A 32 -1.18 4.40 -13.16
CA ILE A 32 -0.15 5.34 -12.68
C ILE A 32 0.44 6.14 -13.83
N SER A 33 0.70 5.50 -14.97
CA SER A 33 1.22 6.18 -16.17
C SER A 33 0.23 7.21 -16.74
N LYS A 34 -1.08 7.01 -16.52
CA LYS A 34 -2.13 7.99 -16.83
C LYS A 34 -2.24 9.13 -15.81
N GLY A 35 -1.36 9.16 -14.80
CA GLY A 35 -1.31 10.19 -13.77
C GLY A 35 -2.10 9.87 -12.51
N PHE A 36 -2.64 8.65 -12.36
CA PHE A 36 -3.25 8.22 -11.11
C PHE A 36 -2.18 8.14 -10.02
N LYS A 37 -2.47 8.73 -8.86
CA LYS A 37 -1.54 8.73 -7.71
C LYS A 37 -2.04 7.71 -6.69
N PRO A 38 -1.32 6.59 -6.48
CA PRO A 38 -1.70 5.64 -5.45
C PRO A 38 -1.63 6.26 -4.07
N SER A 39 -2.49 5.78 -3.19
CA SER A 39 -2.53 6.22 -1.79
C SER A 39 -1.86 5.21 -0.86
N ILE A 40 -1.57 5.63 0.37
CA ILE A 40 -1.10 4.73 1.43
C ILE A 40 -2.08 3.56 1.62
N GLU A 41 -3.38 3.80 1.53
CA GLU A 41 -4.42 2.77 1.61
C GLU A 41 -4.23 1.68 0.56
N ASN A 42 -3.85 2.04 -0.67
CA ASN A 42 -3.57 1.05 -1.72
C ASN A 42 -2.35 0.19 -1.35
N PHE A 43 -1.32 0.79 -0.74
CA PHE A 43 -0.17 0.05 -0.25
C PHE A 43 -0.53 -0.89 0.89
N ILE A 44 -1.32 -0.44 1.86
CA ILE A 44 -1.82 -1.28 2.97
C ILE A 44 -2.65 -2.44 2.46
N VAL A 45 -3.51 -2.22 1.46
CA VAL A 45 -4.31 -3.28 0.83
C VAL A 45 -3.41 -4.33 0.16
N ALA A 46 -2.38 -3.90 -0.57
CA ALA A 46 -1.41 -4.82 -1.18
C ALA A 46 -0.66 -5.66 -0.13
N VAL A 47 -0.19 -5.02 0.94
CA VAL A 47 0.49 -5.66 2.09
C VAL A 47 -0.43 -6.64 2.82
N SER A 48 -1.69 -6.27 3.01
CA SER A 48 -2.67 -7.07 3.74
C SER A 48 -3.32 -8.17 2.90
N SER A 49 -2.92 -8.33 1.64
CA SER A 49 -3.44 -9.36 0.75
C SER A 49 -2.91 -10.74 1.14
N HIS A 50 -3.74 -11.77 0.94
CA HIS A 50 -3.39 -13.17 1.23
C HIS A 50 -2.56 -13.84 0.13
N ARG A 51 -2.33 -13.14 -0.99
CA ARG A 51 -1.44 -13.60 -2.06
C ARG A 51 0.00 -13.65 -1.53
N ARG A 52 0.84 -14.46 -2.18
CA ARG A 52 2.25 -14.73 -1.83
C ARG A 52 3.04 -15.10 -3.09
N ASP A 53 2.77 -14.37 -4.17
CA ASP A 53 3.38 -14.60 -5.46
C ASP A 53 4.26 -13.41 -5.88
N GLN A 54 5.01 -13.57 -6.96
CA GLN A 54 5.88 -12.52 -7.48
C GLN A 54 5.09 -11.25 -7.86
N ASN A 55 3.84 -11.40 -8.35
CA ASN A 55 3.01 -10.26 -8.72
C ASN A 55 2.70 -9.38 -7.50
N GLN A 56 2.49 -9.97 -6.32
CA GLN A 56 2.30 -9.20 -5.10
C GLN A 56 3.56 -8.39 -4.74
N PHE A 57 4.74 -9.00 -4.77
CA PHE A 57 5.98 -8.30 -4.47
C PHE A 57 6.28 -7.21 -5.51
N ASP A 58 6.06 -7.49 -6.80
CA ASP A 58 6.19 -6.52 -7.88
C ASP A 58 5.23 -5.34 -7.71
N LEU A 59 4.00 -5.60 -7.26
CA LEU A 59 3.03 -4.55 -6.94
C LEU A 59 3.51 -3.69 -5.77
N LEU A 60 4.03 -4.30 -4.69
CA LEU A 60 4.56 -3.58 -3.54
C LEU A 60 5.74 -2.68 -3.92
N GLU A 61 6.67 -3.17 -4.74
CA GLU A 61 7.79 -2.39 -5.29
C GLU A 61 7.29 -1.23 -6.17
N LEU A 62 6.28 -1.47 -7.00
CA LEU A 62 5.69 -0.46 -7.87
C LEU A 62 5.01 0.66 -7.06
N LEU A 63 4.29 0.31 -6.00
CA LEU A 63 3.65 1.27 -5.10
C LEU A 63 4.70 2.06 -4.30
N MET A 64 5.75 1.42 -3.79
CA MET A 64 6.83 2.10 -3.06
C MET A 64 7.63 3.10 -3.91
N LYS A 65 7.62 2.98 -5.24
CA LYS A 65 8.21 3.99 -6.13
C LYS A 65 7.39 5.28 -6.21
N GLN A 66 6.17 5.29 -5.70
CA GLN A 66 5.29 6.46 -5.74
C GLN A 66 5.58 7.41 -4.58
N PRO A 67 5.47 8.73 -4.81
CA PRO A 67 5.75 9.71 -3.77
C PRO A 67 4.81 9.54 -2.57
N GLY A 68 5.40 9.54 -1.36
CA GLY A 68 4.65 9.44 -0.11
C GLY A 68 4.26 8.02 0.31
N ILE A 69 4.69 6.98 -0.44
CA ILE A 69 4.50 5.58 -0.06
C ILE A 69 5.84 5.01 0.41
N GLY A 70 5.82 4.26 1.51
CA GLY A 70 7.02 3.65 2.10
C GLY A 70 6.67 2.64 3.18
N VAL A 71 7.65 1.93 3.70
CA VAL A 71 7.43 0.84 4.68
C VAL A 71 7.08 1.31 6.09
N ASN A 72 7.35 2.59 6.41
CA ASN A 72 7.11 3.20 7.71
C ASN A 72 6.01 4.27 7.68
N VAL A 73 5.23 4.33 6.60
CA VAL A 73 4.09 5.26 6.53
C VAL A 73 2.99 4.79 7.48
N ARG A 74 2.24 5.71 8.08
CA ARG A 74 1.06 5.36 8.88
C ARG A 74 -0.19 5.49 8.02
N ASP A 75 -1.09 4.52 8.13
CA ASP A 75 -2.42 4.58 7.53
C ASP A 75 -3.33 5.58 8.29
N ARG A 76 -4.61 5.68 7.91
CA ARG A 76 -5.57 6.55 8.61
C ARG A 76 -5.86 6.11 10.05
N GLY A 77 -5.64 4.84 10.38
CA GLY A 77 -5.73 4.30 11.74
C GLY A 77 -4.47 4.54 12.59
N GLY A 78 -3.39 5.04 12.00
CA GLY A 78 -2.10 5.22 12.66
C GLY A 78 -1.23 3.96 12.69
N HIS A 79 -1.60 2.93 11.93
CA HIS A 79 -0.92 1.64 11.86
C HIS A 79 0.20 1.65 10.82
N LEU A 80 1.30 0.96 11.14
CA LEU A 80 2.39 0.72 10.20
C LEU A 80 2.06 -0.46 9.26
N PRO A 81 2.53 -0.46 8.00
CA PRO A 81 2.40 -1.60 7.09
C PRO A 81 2.81 -2.93 7.71
N LEU A 82 3.84 -2.94 8.57
CA LEU A 82 4.35 -4.12 9.25
C LEU A 82 3.36 -4.74 10.26
N GLU A 83 2.35 -4.01 10.73
CA GLU A 83 1.36 -4.52 11.69
C GLU A 83 0.37 -5.52 11.05
N TYR A 84 0.00 -5.32 9.78
CA TYR A 84 -1.02 -6.15 9.12
C TYR A 84 -0.57 -7.60 8.83
N PRO A 85 0.66 -7.86 8.35
CA PRO A 85 1.14 -9.22 8.16
C PRO A 85 1.18 -10.03 9.46
N ILE A 86 1.40 -9.39 10.61
CA ILE A 86 1.42 -10.05 11.92
C ILE A 86 0.03 -10.58 12.27
N GLU A 87 -1.00 -9.73 12.16
CA GLU A 87 -2.39 -10.12 12.41
C GLU A 87 -2.88 -11.24 11.47
N LYS A 88 -2.36 -11.25 10.23
CA LYS A 88 -2.76 -12.20 9.19
C LYS A 88 -1.86 -13.42 9.04
N PHE A 89 -0.86 -13.60 9.93
CA PHE A 89 0.14 -14.68 9.85
C PHE A 89 0.80 -14.77 8.45
N ASN A 90 1.29 -13.63 7.96
CA ASN A 90 1.95 -13.50 6.66
C ASN A 90 3.47 -13.28 6.81
N PRO A 91 4.27 -14.32 7.15
CA PRO A 91 5.71 -14.17 7.35
C PRO A 91 6.48 -13.66 6.12
N GLU A 92 6.10 -14.01 4.89
CA GLU A 92 6.88 -13.63 3.70
C GLU A 92 6.78 -12.13 3.42
N ILE A 93 5.59 -11.52 3.57
CA ILE A 93 5.46 -10.05 3.46
C ILE A 93 6.11 -9.37 4.66
N LEU A 94 5.99 -9.96 5.86
CA LEU A 94 6.66 -9.44 7.05
C LEU A 94 8.19 -9.38 6.85
N GLU A 95 8.79 -10.48 6.40
CA GLU A 95 10.21 -10.55 6.07
C GLU A 95 10.59 -9.57 4.97
N TRP A 96 9.75 -9.41 3.95
CA TRP A 96 10.01 -8.45 2.88
C TRP A 96 10.01 -7.01 3.41
N LEU A 97 9.04 -6.64 4.24
CA LEU A 97 8.98 -5.32 4.88
C LEU A 97 10.22 -5.06 5.76
N ILE A 98 10.60 -6.04 6.59
CA ILE A 98 11.81 -5.94 7.43
C ILE A 98 13.06 -5.75 6.56
N LYS A 99 13.21 -6.53 5.49
CA LYS A 99 14.33 -6.39 4.53
C LYS A 99 14.37 -5.02 3.86
N LYS A 100 13.22 -4.37 3.70
CA LYS A 100 13.08 -3.01 3.16
C LYS A 100 13.30 -1.91 4.21
N GLY A 101 13.63 -2.27 5.46
CA GLY A 101 13.88 -1.32 6.54
C GLY A 101 12.62 -0.87 7.28
N ALA A 102 11.57 -1.70 7.29
CA ALA A 102 10.41 -1.46 8.13
C ALA A 102 10.83 -1.44 9.60
N ASP A 103 10.36 -0.42 10.32
CA ASP A 103 10.58 -0.29 11.75
C ASP A 103 9.79 -1.39 12.48
N THR A 104 10.54 -2.31 13.08
CA THR A 104 9.97 -3.39 13.91
C THR A 104 9.68 -2.92 15.33
N THR A 105 10.17 -1.73 15.70
CA THR A 105 9.88 -1.14 17.00
C THR A 105 8.49 -0.53 16.91
N GLN A 106 7.53 -1.10 17.63
CA GLN A 106 6.20 -0.52 17.80
C GLN A 106 6.26 0.69 18.75
N ASN A 107 7.25 1.57 18.57
CA ASN A 107 7.28 2.81 19.33
C ASN A 107 6.16 3.71 18.77
N ARG A 108 4.92 3.43 19.22
CA ARG A 108 3.72 4.25 19.02
C ARG A 108 3.92 5.69 19.50
N LEU A 109 5.04 5.94 20.16
CA LEU A 109 5.42 7.17 20.81
C LEU A 109 6.74 7.63 20.19
N ASP A 110 6.65 8.54 19.22
CA ASP A 110 7.67 9.56 18.98
C ASP A 110 7.72 10.54 20.18
N LEU A 111 7.48 10.05 21.42
CA LEU A 111 7.64 10.85 22.61
C LEU A 111 9.12 10.78 22.97
N PRO A 112 9.84 11.92 22.99
CA PRO A 112 11.13 11.95 23.65
C PRO A 112 10.89 11.48 25.08
N LEU A 113 11.57 10.39 25.45
CA LEU A 113 11.68 9.98 26.85
C LEU A 113 12.19 11.21 27.61
N PHE A 114 11.34 11.76 28.49
CA PHE A 114 11.69 12.83 29.42
C PHE A 114 12.88 12.40 30.27
#